data_AF-A0A6G2DWX5-F1
#
_entry.id   AF-A0A6G2DWX5-F1
#
_cell.length_a   1.000
_cell.length_b   1.000
_cell.length_c   1.000
_cell.angle_alpha   90.00
_cell.angle_beta   90.00
_cell.angle_gamma   90.00
#
_symmetry.space_group_name_H-M   'P 1'
#
loop_
_entity.id
_entity.type
_entity.pdbx_description
1 polymer ?
#
loop_
_entity_poly.entity_id
_entity_poly.type
_entity_poly.pdbx_seq_one_letter_code
_entity_poly.pdbx_strand_id
1 'polypeptide(L)'
;DTPELVVRKKDGSLSKGFDYYMERVIPHDGDIYYDFKDLISAMTSNPTGTFILGRDISSRNVKPDGNGKSYIKGEFKGKLLGTNDNVRHSIFDL
;
A
#
# COMPACT_ATOMS: atom_id res chain seq x y z
N ASP A 1 -16.85 -29.39 20.60
CA ASP A 1 -17.10 -27.93 20.54
C ASP A 1 -15.96 -27.19 19.90
N THR A 2 -16.28 -26.39 18.88
CA THR A 2 -15.37 -25.42 18.26
C THR A 2 -15.42 -24.12 19.05
N PRO A 3 -14.28 -23.49 19.41
CA PRO A 3 -14.30 -22.23 20.12
C PRO A 3 -14.94 -21.12 19.28
N GLU A 4 -15.82 -20.34 19.90
CA GLU A 4 -16.55 -19.25 19.24
C GLU A 4 -15.82 -17.92 19.44
N LEU A 5 -15.57 -17.22 18.33
CA LEU A 5 -14.94 -15.90 18.36
C LEU A 5 -15.97 -14.82 18.70
N VAL A 6 -15.71 -14.08 19.76
CA VAL A 6 -16.56 -12.97 20.24
C VAL A 6 -15.75 -11.69 20.34
N VAL A 7 -16.37 -10.56 20.00
CA VAL A 7 -15.80 -9.21 20.12
C VAL A 7 -16.51 -8.44 21.23
N ARG A 8 -15.74 -7.72 22.04
CA ARG A 8 -16.26 -6.85 23.09
C ARG A 8 -16.47 -5.44 22.56
N LYS A 9 -17.71 -4.98 22.56
CA LYS A 9 -18.08 -3.61 22.17
C LYS A 9 -17.71 -2.60 23.26
N LYS A 10 -17.67 -1.31 22.90
CA LYS A 10 -17.38 -0.21 23.83
C LYS A 10 -18.38 -0.10 25.00
N ASP A 11 -19.61 -0.55 24.79
CA ASP A 11 -20.66 -0.63 25.82
C ASP A 11 -20.56 -1.87 26.72
N GLY A 12 -19.54 -2.72 26.51
CA GLY A 12 -19.29 -3.92 27.29
C GLY A 12 -20.06 -5.17 26.82
N SER A 13 -20.95 -5.05 25.84
CA SER A 13 -21.65 -6.21 25.25
C SER A 13 -20.73 -7.06 24.38
N LEU A 14 -21.05 -8.35 24.28
CA LEU A 14 -20.36 -9.30 23.40
C LEU A 14 -21.17 -9.49 22.12
N SER A 15 -20.54 -9.34 20.96
CA SER A 15 -21.12 -9.73 19.67
C SER A 15 -20.39 -10.93 19.08
N LYS A 16 -21.16 -11.85 18.49
CA LYS A 16 -20.62 -12.88 17.61
C LYS A 16 -20.14 -12.24 16.31
N GLY A 17 -18.93 -12.57 15.89
CA GLY A 17 -18.31 -12.02 14.68
C GLY A 17 -17.14 -11.06 14.97
N PHE A 18 -16.22 -10.99 14.02
CA PHE A 18 -15.03 -10.15 14.05
C PHE A 18 -15.22 -8.97 13.08
N ASP A 19 -15.14 -7.74 13.58
CA ASP A 19 -15.04 -6.56 12.72
C ASP A 19 -13.60 -6.43 12.22
N TYR A 20 -13.36 -6.76 10.94
CA TYR A 20 -12.06 -6.61 10.33
C TYR A 20 -11.94 -5.20 9.72
N TYR A 21 -11.14 -4.34 10.33
CA TYR A 21 -10.74 -3.08 9.70
C TYR A 21 -9.69 -3.39 8.64
N MET A 22 -10.12 -3.59 7.39
CA MET A 22 -9.23 -3.51 6.24
C MET A 22 -9.13 -2.04 5.85
N GLU A 23 -7.91 -1.51 5.73
CA GLU A 23 -7.75 -0.22 5.07
C GLU A 23 -8.42 -0.29 3.69
N ARG A 24 -9.29 0.69 3.40
CA ARG A 24 -9.94 0.76 2.09
C ARG A 24 -8.85 0.89 1.03
N VAL A 25 -8.81 -0.03 0.07
CA VAL A 25 -7.96 0.09 -1.11
C VAL A 25 -8.43 1.33 -1.87
N ILE A 26 -7.60 2.38 -1.88
CA ILE A 26 -7.83 3.59 -2.67
C ILE A 26 -7.13 3.35 -4.01
N PRO A 27 -7.85 3.26 -5.13
CA PRO A 27 -7.21 3.13 -6.44
C PRO A 27 -6.38 4.39 -6.74
N HIS A 28 -5.32 4.24 -7.54
CA HIS A 28 -4.61 5.40 -8.07
C HIS A 28 -5.52 6.27 -8.95
N ASP A 29 -5.18 7.56 -9.04
CA ASP A 29 -5.83 8.52 -9.93
C ASP A 29 -4.80 9.02 -10.96
N GLY A 30 -4.90 8.51 -12.20
CA GLY A 30 -3.89 8.75 -13.23
C GLY A 30 -2.51 8.30 -12.80
N ASP A 31 -1.58 9.24 -12.69
CA ASP A 31 -0.19 8.97 -12.26
C ASP A 31 -0.01 9.10 -10.72
N ILE A 32 -1.09 9.27 -9.94
CA ILE A 32 -1.04 9.50 -8.49
C ILE A 32 -1.39 8.23 -7.70
N TYR A 33 -0.43 7.71 -6.93
CA TYR A 33 -0.51 6.42 -6.24
C TYR A 33 -0.64 6.55 -4.72
N TYR A 34 -1.51 5.73 -4.12
CA TYR A 34 -1.81 5.71 -2.68
C TYR A 34 -1.44 4.39 -1.98
N ASP A 35 -1.05 3.38 -2.76
CA ASP A 35 -0.68 2.05 -2.28
C ASP A 35 0.66 1.62 -2.90
N PHE A 36 1.53 1.03 -2.08
CA PHE A 36 2.87 0.65 -2.52
C PHE A 36 2.85 -0.52 -3.52
N LYS A 37 1.93 -1.47 -3.38
CA LYS A 37 1.81 -2.60 -4.30
C LYS A 37 1.35 -2.11 -5.68
N ASP A 38 0.40 -1.19 -5.72
CA ASP A 38 -0.08 -0.57 -6.95
C ASP A 38 1.03 0.22 -7.66
N LEU A 39 1.77 1.04 -6.90
CA LEU A 39 2.94 1.79 -7.40
C LEU A 39 3.98 0.88 -8.06
N ILE A 40 4.42 -0.18 -7.38
CA ILE A 40 5.43 -1.10 -7.91
C ILE A 40 4.92 -1.86 -9.13
N SER A 41 3.63 -2.22 -9.14
CA SER A 41 3.00 -2.88 -10.29
C SER A 41 3.03 -1.98 -11.53
N ALA A 42 2.68 -0.70 -11.36
CA ALA A 42 2.69 0.27 -12.44
C ALA A 42 4.12 0.61 -12.93
N MET A 43 5.08 0.78 -12.01
CA MET A 43 6.49 0.98 -12.36
C MET A 43 7.09 -0.21 -13.11
N THR A 44 6.69 -1.42 -12.77
CA THR A 44 7.12 -2.63 -13.48
C THR A 44 6.50 -2.71 -14.87
N SER A 45 5.21 -2.35 -15.01
CA SER A 45 4.52 -2.37 -16.30
C SER A 45 4.96 -1.25 -17.24
N ASN A 46 5.36 -0.09 -16.71
CA ASN A 46 5.80 1.07 -17.49
C ASN A 46 7.08 1.68 -16.85
N PRO A 47 8.25 1.08 -17.04
CA PRO A 47 9.49 1.51 -16.39
C PRO A 47 9.99 2.89 -16.85
N THR A 48 9.34 3.51 -17.83
CA THR A 48 9.64 4.85 -18.35
C THR A 48 8.59 5.91 -17.97
N GLY A 49 7.55 5.52 -17.20
CA GLY A 49 6.44 6.39 -16.81
C GLY A 49 6.81 7.45 -15.78
N THR A 50 5.84 8.32 -15.47
CA THR A 50 5.91 9.25 -14.33
C THR A 50 4.94 8.76 -13.27
N PHE A 51 5.38 8.72 -12.03
CA PHE A 51 4.65 8.17 -10.89
C PHE A 51 4.73 9.19 -9.75
N ILE A 52 3.59 9.54 -9.16
CA ILE A 52 3.45 10.59 -8.15
C ILE A 52 2.89 9.96 -6.88
N LEU A 53 3.49 10.26 -5.72
CA LEU A 53 2.92 9.85 -4.45
C LEU A 53 1.74 10.75 -4.09
N GLY A 54 0.56 10.15 -3.86
CA GLY A 54 -0.64 10.88 -3.40
C GLY A 54 -0.78 10.95 -1.88
N ARG A 55 0.03 10.16 -1.16
CA ARG A 55 0.15 10.18 0.30
C ARG A 55 1.46 9.53 0.73
N ASP A 56 1.74 9.60 2.02
CA ASP A 56 2.71 8.74 2.68
C ASP A 56 2.31 7.27 2.53
N ILE A 57 3.22 6.42 2.04
CA ILE A 57 2.96 5.00 1.80
C ILE A 57 3.99 4.13 2.52
N SER A 58 3.56 2.96 2.99
CA SER A 58 4.44 1.97 3.63
C SER A 58 4.60 0.75 2.72
N SER A 59 5.83 0.25 2.64
CA SER A 59 6.16 -1.01 1.94
C SER A 59 6.08 -2.25 2.83
N ARG A 60 5.77 -2.09 4.14
CA ARG A 60 5.76 -3.15 5.16
C ARG A 60 5.03 -4.44 4.77
N ASN A 61 3.94 -4.32 4.01
CA ASN A 61 3.07 -5.43 3.64
C ASN A 61 3.40 -6.02 2.26
N VAL A 62 4.38 -5.48 1.56
CA VAL A 62 4.82 -5.94 0.25
C VAL A 62 6.23 -6.49 0.40
N LYS A 63 6.44 -7.71 -0.08
CA LYS A 63 7.78 -8.29 -0.12
C LYS A 63 8.35 -8.13 -1.53
N PRO A 64 9.65 -7.84 -1.68
CA PRO A 64 10.33 -8.02 -2.95
C PRO A 64 10.08 -9.42 -3.49
N ASP A 65 10.00 -9.55 -4.80
CA ASP A 65 9.82 -10.85 -5.44
C ASP A 65 11.02 -11.79 -5.13
N GLY A 66 10.73 -12.95 -4.56
CA GLY A 66 11.73 -13.97 -4.22
C GLY A 66 12.66 -13.56 -3.08
N ASN A 67 13.96 -13.82 -3.24
CA ASN A 67 15.01 -13.42 -2.29
C ASN A 67 15.68 -12.09 -2.68
N GLY A 68 15.00 -11.28 -3.49
CA GLY A 68 15.55 -10.04 -4.04
C GLY A 68 15.62 -8.90 -3.01
N LYS A 69 16.56 -7.97 -3.23
CA LYS A 69 16.65 -6.69 -2.48
C LYS A 69 15.89 -5.54 -3.14
N SER A 70 15.26 -5.79 -4.30
CA SER A 70 14.58 -4.77 -5.11
C SER A 70 13.14 -5.15 -5.36
N TYR A 71 12.23 -4.17 -5.24
CA TYR A 71 10.81 -4.34 -5.53
C TYR A 71 10.50 -4.34 -7.03
N ILE A 72 11.32 -3.69 -7.85
CA ILE A 72 11.20 -3.69 -9.31
C ILE A 72 12.32 -4.53 -9.89
N LYS A 73 11.98 -5.39 -10.85
CA LYS A 73 12.95 -6.18 -11.62
C LYS A 73 13.35 -5.39 -12.88
N GLY A 74 14.66 -5.29 -13.12
CA GLY A 74 15.21 -4.57 -14.28
C GLY A 74 15.50 -3.11 -14.01
N GLU A 75 15.76 -2.36 -15.08
CA GLU A 75 16.17 -0.96 -15.02
C GLU A 75 14.94 -0.04 -15.02
N PHE A 76 14.79 0.77 -13.98
CA PHE A 76 13.79 1.83 -13.91
C PHE A 76 14.36 3.12 -14.50
N LYS A 77 13.70 3.67 -15.51
CA LYS A 77 14.10 4.91 -16.23
C LYS A 77 13.07 6.04 -16.10
N GLY A 78 11.99 5.78 -15.37
CA GLY A 78 10.90 6.70 -15.16
C GLY A 78 11.22 7.74 -14.09
N LYS A 79 10.18 8.47 -13.69
CA LYS A 79 10.26 9.48 -12.62
C LYS A 79 9.35 9.05 -11.48
N LEU A 80 9.88 9.06 -10.26
CA LEU A 80 9.10 8.96 -9.03
C LEU A 80 9.12 10.33 -8.35
N LEU A 81 7.96 10.98 -8.27
CA LEU A 81 7.79 12.28 -7.63
C LEU A 81 7.16 12.08 -6.26
N GLY A 82 7.92 12.42 -5.21
CA GLY A 82 7.42 12.45 -3.84
C GLY A 82 6.69 13.74 -3.47
N THR A 83 6.33 14.58 -4.46
CA THR A 83 5.62 15.84 -4.23
C THR A 83 4.38 15.89 -5.11
N ASN A 84 3.23 16.16 -4.50
CA ASN A 84 1.96 16.41 -5.18
C ASN A 84 1.30 17.66 -4.56
N ASP A 85 0.83 18.61 -5.37
CA ASP A 85 0.19 19.85 -4.89
C ASP A 85 0.96 20.59 -3.77
N ASN A 86 2.30 20.68 -3.90
CA ASN A 86 3.23 21.24 -2.90
C ASN A 86 3.32 20.49 -1.56
N VAL A 87 2.64 19.35 -1.42
CA VAL A 87 2.76 18.45 -0.27
C VAL A 87 3.83 17.40 -0.58
N ARG A 88 4.73 17.16 0.38
CA ARG A 88 5.75 16.10 0.28
C ARG A 88 5.25 14.82 0.92
N HIS A 89 5.55 13.71 0.28
CA HIS A 89 5.21 12.35 0.67
C HIS A 89 6.44 11.47 0.63
N SER A 90 6.48 10.48 1.54
CA SER A 90 7.58 9.53 1.66
C SER A 90 7.12 8.09 1.51
N ILE A 91 8.07 7.21 1.15
CA ILE A 91 7.90 5.76 1.23
C ILE A 91 8.61 5.29 2.50
N PHE A 92 7.89 4.61 3.38
CA PHE A 92 8.39 4.05 4.63
C PHE A 92 8.61 2.53 4.54
N ASP A 93 9.39 2.01 5.49
CA ASP A 93 9.67 0.58 5.69
C ASP A 93 10.37 -0.15 4.52
N LEU A 94 11.10 0.57 3.65
CA LEU A 94 11.77 0.04 2.44
C LEU A 94 12.86 -1.02 2.72
#